data_AF-A0A522GE38-F1
#
_entry.id   AF-A0A522GE38-F1
#
_cell.length_a   1.000
_cell.length_b   1.000
_cell.length_c   1.000
_cell.angle_alpha   90.00
_cell.angle_beta   90.00
_cell.angle_gamma   90.00
#
_symmetry.space_group_name_H-M   'P 1'
#
loop_
_entity.id
_entity.type
_entity.pdbx_description
1 polymer ?
#
loop_
_entity_poly.entity_id
_entity_poly.type
_entity_poly.pdbx_seq_one_letter_code
_entity_poly.pdbx_strand_id
1 'polypeptide(L)'
;VLLIGMSAWILRYICFAFGNINANLWMLYAGIILHGVCYDFFFVTGYMYTEKKSNERIKNTAQGLFTFVTYGLGMFIGTWFSGFVTSYYTINNVYQWKNIWYVPTYIAVAVFICFIFFFKEKKQIEVVE
;
A
#
# COMPACT_ATOMS: atom_id res chain seq x y z
N VAL A 1 0.54 14.03 -1.27
CA VAL A 1 0.93 12.89 -2.15
C VAL A 1 0.67 11.54 -1.47
N LEU A 2 1.19 11.31 -0.25
CA LEU A 2 1.00 10.03 0.49
C LEU A 2 -0.48 9.62 0.66
N LEU A 3 -1.37 10.55 1.05
CA LEU A 3 -2.82 10.27 1.17
C LEU A 3 -3.46 9.84 -0.16
N ILE A 4 -3.02 10.41 -1.29
CA ILE A 4 -3.50 10.04 -2.63
C ILE A 4 -3.07 8.61 -2.95
N GLY A 5 -1.80 8.27 -2.68
CA GLY A 5 -1.29 6.90 -2.85
C GLY A 5 -2.07 5.86 -2.02
N MET A 6 -2.35 6.17 -0.75
CA MET A 6 -3.14 5.29 0.11
C MET A 6 -4.59 5.14 -0.36
N SER A 7 -5.22 6.23 -0.81
CA SER A 7 -6.57 6.17 -1.38
C SER A 7 -6.64 5.34 -2.67
N ALA A 8 -5.61 5.43 -3.53
CA ALA A 8 -5.47 4.61 -4.72
C ALA A 8 -5.35 3.12 -4.37
N TRP A 9 -4.74 2.80 -3.22
CA TRP A 9 -4.60 1.44 -2.73
C TRP A 9 -5.95 0.82 -2.34
N ILE A 10 -6.78 1.59 -1.63
CA ILE A 10 -8.15 1.21 -1.29
C ILE A 10 -8.97 1.00 -2.57
N LEU A 11 -8.90 1.96 -3.51
CA LEU A 11 -9.62 1.87 -4.78
C LEU A 11 -9.19 0.64 -5.59
N ARG A 12 -7.89 0.34 -5.63
CA ARG A 12 -7.34 -0.85 -6.29
C ARG A 12 -7.92 -2.15 -5.74
N TYR A 13 -7.97 -2.28 -4.42
CA TYR A 13 -8.53 -3.50 -3.81
C TYR A 13 -10.04 -3.63 -4.00
N ILE A 14 -10.77 -2.52 -3.99
CA ILE A 14 -12.20 -2.50 -4.35
C ILE A 14 -12.38 -2.93 -5.82
N CYS A 15 -11.56 -2.41 -6.73
CA CYS A 15 -11.56 -2.82 -8.14
C CYS A 15 -11.36 -4.33 -8.31
N PHE A 16 -10.44 -4.95 -7.56
CA PHE A 16 -10.23 -6.40 -7.60
C PHE A 16 -11.34 -7.19 -6.90
N ALA A 17 -11.98 -6.65 -5.86
CA ALA A 17 -13.07 -7.32 -5.17
C ALA A 17 -14.35 -7.44 -6.04
N PHE A 18 -14.58 -6.49 -6.94
CA PHE A 18 -15.78 -6.44 -7.80
C PHE A 18 -15.51 -6.74 -9.28
N GLY A 19 -14.25 -6.79 -9.69
CA GLY A 19 -13.84 -7.14 -11.05
C GLY A 19 -14.10 -8.60 -11.39
N ASN A 20 -14.41 -8.88 -12.65
CA ASN A 20 -14.61 -10.23 -13.18
C ASN A 20 -14.19 -10.29 -14.65
N ILE A 21 -14.15 -11.50 -15.22
CA ILE A 21 -13.70 -11.75 -16.61
C ILE A 21 -14.81 -11.37 -17.63
N ASN A 22 -16.00 -10.99 -17.17
CA ASN A 22 -17.15 -10.60 -18.00
C ASN A 22 -17.25 -9.07 -18.09
N ALA A 23 -18.43 -8.51 -17.78
CA ALA A 23 -18.73 -7.08 -17.89
C ALA A 23 -17.82 -6.16 -17.03
N ASN A 24 -17.21 -6.68 -15.96
CA ASN A 24 -16.38 -5.88 -15.06
C ASN A 24 -14.87 -6.06 -15.29
N LEU A 25 -14.45 -6.50 -16.48
CA LEU A 25 -13.03 -6.66 -16.82
C LEU A 25 -12.25 -5.35 -16.68
N TRP A 26 -12.89 -4.22 -17.00
CA TRP A 26 -12.32 -2.89 -16.85
C TRP A 26 -11.86 -2.59 -15.42
N MET A 27 -12.53 -3.15 -14.40
CA MET A 27 -12.13 -2.98 -13.00
C MET A 27 -10.81 -3.69 -12.71
N LEU A 28 -10.57 -4.86 -13.32
CA LEU A 28 -9.29 -5.56 -13.18
C LEU A 28 -8.16 -4.75 -13.82
N TYR A 29 -8.36 -4.20 -15.02
CA TYR A 29 -7.37 -3.32 -15.65
C TYR A 29 -7.16 -2.02 -14.86
N ALA A 30 -8.22 -1.40 -14.34
CA ALA A 30 -8.11 -0.24 -13.48
C ALA A 30 -7.29 -0.56 -12.22
N GLY A 31 -7.53 -1.71 -11.58
CA GLY A 31 -6.73 -2.16 -10.43
C GLY A 31 -5.25 -2.42 -10.76
N ILE A 32 -4.94 -2.87 -11.98
CA ILE A 32 -3.55 -3.04 -12.45
C ILE A 32 -2.90 -1.66 -12.66
N ILE A 33 -3.57 -0.73 -13.34
CA ILE A 33 -3.05 0.63 -13.58
C ILE A 33 -2.81 1.37 -12.26
N LEU A 34 -3.73 1.25 -11.31
CA LEU A 34 -3.60 1.85 -9.98
C LEU A 34 -2.39 1.32 -9.21
N HIS A 35 -1.83 0.16 -9.57
CA HIS A 35 -0.62 -0.35 -8.93
C HIS A 35 0.56 0.62 -9.06
N GLY A 36 0.77 1.22 -10.25
CA GLY A 36 1.85 2.19 -10.47
C GLY A 36 1.68 3.43 -9.59
N VAL A 37 0.46 3.97 -9.53
CA VAL A 37 0.12 5.12 -8.67
C VAL A 37 0.37 4.81 -7.19
N CYS A 38 -0.01 3.62 -6.72
CA CYS A 38 0.25 3.19 -5.34
C CYS A 38 1.75 3.08 -5.07
N TYR A 39 2.50 2.51 -6.02
CA TYR A 39 3.93 2.29 -5.90
C TYR A 39 4.68 3.62 -5.77
N ASP A 40 4.46 4.56 -6.70
CA ASP A 40 5.19 5.83 -6.73
C ASP A 40 4.84 6.72 -5.52
N PHE A 41 3.55 6.88 -5.22
CA PHE A 41 3.15 7.82 -4.19
C PHE A 41 3.36 7.33 -2.78
N PHE A 42 3.47 6.03 -2.54
CA PHE A 42 3.76 5.50 -1.20
C PHE A 42 5.22 5.09 -1.05
N PHE A 43 5.76 4.26 -1.94
CA PHE A 43 7.11 3.73 -1.78
C PHE A 43 8.17 4.74 -2.17
N VAL A 44 8.08 5.37 -3.35
CA VAL A 44 9.10 6.35 -3.78
C VAL A 44 9.05 7.59 -2.89
N THR A 45 7.85 8.10 -2.58
CA THR A 45 7.71 9.26 -1.69
C THR A 45 8.13 8.95 -0.25
N GLY A 46 7.79 7.77 0.28
CA GLY A 46 8.22 7.34 1.61
C GLY A 46 9.74 7.16 1.71
N TYR A 47 10.35 6.63 0.65
CA TYR A 47 11.79 6.49 0.53
C TYR A 47 12.49 7.87 0.56
N MET A 48 12.06 8.80 -0.29
CA MET A 48 12.59 10.17 -0.33
C MET A 48 12.37 10.92 0.99
N TYR A 49 11.22 10.72 1.64
CA TYR A 49 10.93 11.33 2.94
C TYR A 49 11.87 10.80 4.03
N THR A 50 12.10 9.48 4.07
CA THR A 50 13.00 8.84 5.03
C THR A 50 14.43 9.36 4.85
N GLU A 51 14.87 9.47 3.60
CA GLU A 51 16.13 10.10 3.23
C GLU A 51 16.22 11.55 3.72
N LYS A 52 15.24 12.39 3.38
CA LYS A 52 15.23 13.82 3.76
C LYS A 52 15.22 14.02 5.28
N LYS A 53 14.62 13.09 6.03
CA LYS A 53 14.55 13.16 7.49
C LYS A 53 15.83 12.66 8.18
N SER A 54 16.67 11.90 7.47
CA SER A 54 17.89 11.32 7.98
C SER A 54 19.11 12.23 7.80
N ASN A 55 20.07 12.19 8.73
CA ASN A 55 21.34 12.91 8.58
C ASN A 55 22.20 12.24 7.50
N GLU A 56 23.07 13.01 6.83
CA GLU A 56 23.93 12.53 5.73
C GLU A 56 24.73 11.26 6.09
N ARG A 57 25.16 11.13 7.34
CA ARG A 57 25.91 9.97 7.84
C ARG A 57 25.12 8.66 7.87
N ILE A 58 23.80 8.72 8.03
CA ILE A 58 22.94 7.53 8.20
C ILE A 58 21.94 7.36 7.05
N LYS A 59 21.98 8.23 6.04
CA LYS A 59 21.05 8.24 4.91
C LYS A 59 20.96 6.89 4.20
N ASN A 60 22.10 6.31 3.85
CA ASN A 60 22.15 5.01 3.16
C ASN A 60 21.60 3.87 4.04
N THR A 61 21.88 3.91 5.34
CA THR A 61 21.35 2.93 6.30
C THR A 61 19.84 3.09 6.50
N ALA A 62 19.33 4.31 6.57
CA ALA A 62 17.91 4.60 6.71
C ALA A 62 17.12 4.14 5.47
N GLN A 63 17.66 4.38 4.27
CA GLN A 63 17.11 3.86 3.01
C GLN A 63 17.15 2.32 2.97
N GLY A 64 18.27 1.71 3.35
CA GLY A 64 18.39 0.24 3.45
C GLY A 64 17.37 -0.36 4.42
N LEU A 65 17.17 0.28 5.58
CA LEU A 65 16.16 -0.14 6.55
C LEU A 65 14.73 0.01 6.00
N PHE A 66 14.42 1.12 5.32
CA PHE A 66 13.12 1.30 4.68
C PHE A 66 12.84 0.19 3.65
N THR A 67 13.81 -0.11 2.78
CA THR A 67 13.73 -1.20 1.80
C THR A 67 13.56 -2.56 2.48
N PHE A 68 14.32 -2.84 3.54
CA PHE A 68 14.22 -4.08 4.28
C PHE A 68 12.84 -4.25 4.94
N VAL A 69 12.32 -3.21 5.59
CA VAL A 69 11.00 -3.26 6.25
C VAL A 69 9.89 -3.44 5.23
N THR A 70 9.99 -2.81 4.06
CA THR A 70 8.95 -2.84 3.03
C THR A 70 8.99 -4.09 2.15
N TYR A 71 10.12 -4.38 1.52
CA TYR A 71 10.29 -5.49 0.57
C TYR A 71 10.85 -6.76 1.20
N GLY A 72 11.47 -6.68 2.37
CA GLY A 72 11.90 -7.85 3.13
C GLY A 72 10.79 -8.32 4.06
N LEU A 73 10.79 -7.78 5.28
CA LEU A 73 9.91 -8.24 6.34
C LEU A 73 8.42 -8.04 6.00
N GLY A 74 8.05 -6.87 5.48
CA GLY A 74 6.67 -6.55 5.11
C GLY A 74 6.12 -7.48 4.05
N MET A 75 6.89 -7.73 2.99
CA MET A 75 6.49 -8.66 1.92
C MET A 75 6.42 -10.11 2.42
N PHE A 76 7.33 -10.53 3.29
CA PHE A 76 7.30 -11.86 3.91
C PHE A 76 6.01 -12.06 4.72
N ILE A 77 5.72 -11.16 5.66
CA ILE A 77 4.50 -11.23 6.50
C ILE A 77 3.25 -11.13 5.62
N GLY A 78 3.24 -10.21 4.65
CA GLY A 78 2.11 -10.00 3.76
C GLY A 78 1.80 -11.22 2.89
N THR A 79 2.81 -11.89 2.35
CA THR A 79 2.64 -13.10 1.52
C THR A 79 2.15 -14.26 2.37
N TRP A 80 2.74 -14.46 3.55
CA TRP A 80 2.30 -15.50 4.49
C TRP A 80 0.85 -15.30 4.92
N PHE A 81 0.49 -14.08 5.33
CA PHE A 81 -0.88 -13.73 5.72
C PHE A 81 -1.87 -13.85 4.54
N SER A 82 -1.47 -13.44 3.34
CA SER A 82 -2.29 -13.61 2.12
C SER A 82 -2.58 -15.08 1.84
N GLY A 83 -1.61 -15.97 2.04
CA GLY A 83 -1.80 -17.42 1.91
C GLY A 83 -2.83 -17.96 2.91
N PHE A 84 -2.77 -17.51 4.17
CA PHE A 84 -3.75 -17.86 5.20
C PHE A 84 -5.16 -17.37 4.83
N VAL A 85 -5.29 -16.10 4.44
CA VAL A 85 -6.57 -15.49 4.03
C VAL A 85 -7.17 -16.22 2.83
N THR A 86 -6.35 -16.51 1.82
CA THR A 86 -6.77 -17.22 0.61
C THR A 86 -7.28 -18.62 0.97
N SER A 87 -6.56 -19.34 1.83
CA SER A 87 -6.97 -20.67 2.30
C SER A 87 -8.28 -20.63 3.09
N TYR A 88 -8.44 -19.65 3.98
CA TYR A 88 -9.65 -19.45 4.78
C TYR A 88 -10.90 -19.17 3.94
N TYR A 89 -10.75 -18.39 2.86
CA TYR A 89 -11.84 -18.04 1.95
C TYR A 89 -11.95 -18.98 0.74
N THR A 90 -11.33 -20.16 0.81
CA THR A 90 -11.50 -21.23 -0.19
C THR A 90 -12.47 -22.26 0.37
N ILE A 91 -13.62 -22.44 -0.29
CA ILE A 91 -14.66 -23.41 0.12
C ILE A 91 -14.85 -24.39 -1.04
N ASN A 92 -14.72 -25.70 -0.79
CA ASN A 92 -14.86 -26.74 -1.82
C ASN A 92 -13.97 -26.50 -3.06
N ASN A 93 -12.72 -26.06 -2.87
CA ASN A 93 -11.78 -25.65 -3.94
C ASN A 93 -12.24 -24.45 -4.79
N VAL A 94 -13.24 -23.69 -4.33
CA VAL A 94 -13.69 -22.45 -4.98
C VAL A 94 -13.22 -21.25 -4.18
N TYR A 95 -12.41 -20.40 -4.81
CA TYR A 95 -11.89 -19.15 -4.22
C TYR A 95 -12.96 -18.07 -4.16
N GLN A 96 -13.25 -17.55 -2.97
CA GLN A 96 -14.13 -16.40 -2.77
C GLN A 96 -13.34 -15.09 -2.93
N TRP A 97 -12.97 -14.76 -4.19
CA TRP A 97 -12.11 -13.61 -4.52
C TRP A 97 -12.54 -12.30 -3.89
N LYS A 98 -13.85 -12.00 -3.89
CA LYS A 98 -14.38 -10.78 -3.28
C LYS A 98 -14.01 -10.65 -1.81
N ASN A 99 -14.15 -11.74 -1.04
CA ASN A 99 -13.83 -11.75 0.38
C ASN A 99 -12.32 -11.71 0.62
N ILE A 100 -11.55 -12.40 -0.21
CA ILE A 100 -10.08 -12.37 -0.18
C ILE A 100 -9.58 -10.93 -0.37
N TRP A 101 -10.12 -10.18 -1.33
CA TRP A 101 -9.74 -8.78 -1.61
C TRP A 101 -10.29 -7.77 -0.60
N TYR A 102 -11.37 -8.08 0.12
CA TYR A 102 -11.83 -7.22 1.21
C TYR A 102 -10.87 -7.17 2.39
N VAL A 103 -10.17 -8.27 2.71
CA VAL A 103 -9.19 -8.27 3.80
C VAL A 103 -8.12 -7.18 3.63
N PRO A 104 -7.35 -7.11 2.52
CA PRO A 104 -6.39 -6.04 2.31
C PRO A 104 -7.07 -4.66 2.13
N THR A 105 -8.32 -4.60 1.65
CA THR A 105 -9.09 -3.35 1.63
C THR A 105 -9.27 -2.78 3.04
N TYR A 106 -9.71 -3.60 3.99
CA TYR A 106 -9.90 -3.14 5.38
C TYR A 106 -8.59 -2.76 6.05
N ILE A 107 -7.52 -3.50 5.79
CA ILE A 107 -6.18 -3.14 6.29
C ILE A 107 -5.75 -1.78 5.72
N ALA A 108 -5.90 -1.57 4.41
CA ALA A 108 -5.56 -0.30 3.77
C ALA A 108 -6.39 0.87 4.30
N VAL A 109 -7.69 0.68 4.53
CA VAL A 109 -8.57 1.68 5.14
C VAL A 109 -8.12 2.00 6.57
N ALA A 110 -7.81 0.99 7.39
CA ALA A 110 -7.33 1.19 8.75
C ALA A 110 -6.00 1.98 8.76
N VAL A 111 -5.05 1.62 7.89
CA VAL A 111 -3.77 2.33 7.74
C VAL A 111 -4.00 3.78 7.27
N PHE A 112 -4.90 4.00 6.32
CA PHE A 112 -5.26 5.34 5.84
C PHE A 112 -5.83 6.23 6.95
N ILE A 113 -6.76 5.68 7.75
CA ILE A 113 -7.33 6.38 8.91
C ILE A 113 -6.26 6.70 9.95
N CYS A 114 -5.43 5.71 10.32
CA CYS A 114 -4.31 5.93 11.23
C CYS A 114 -3.37 7.01 10.70
N PHE A 115 -3.05 7.00 9.41
CA PHE A 115 -2.18 8.01 8.81
C PHE A 115 -2.78 9.42 8.93
N ILE A 116 -4.09 9.60 8.66
CA ILE A 116 -4.75 10.90 8.82
C ILE A 116 -4.61 11.44 10.25
N PHE A 117 -4.76 10.59 11.27
CA PHE A 117 -4.74 11.03 12.66
C PHE A 117 -3.33 11.21 13.24
N PHE A 118 -2.39 10.33 12.90
CA PHE A 118 -1.05 10.32 13.48
C PHE A 118 -0.02 11.09 12.66
N PHE A 119 -0.21 11.24 11.34
CA PHE A 119 0.75 11.93 10.48
C PHE A 119 0.51 13.44 10.52
N LYS A 120 1.30 14.13 11.34
CA LYS A 120 1.37 15.60 11.38
C LYS A 120 2.69 16.07 10.78
N GLU A 121 2.65 16.53 9.53
CA GLU A 121 3.82 17.13 8.89
C GLU A 121 3.99 18.57 9.41
N LYS A 122 5.11 18.83 10.10
CA LYS A 122 5.52 20.20 10.43
C LYS A 122 6.03 20.86 9.15
N LYS A 123 5.27 21.79 8.58
CA LYS A 123 5.78 22.66 7.49
C LYS A 123 7.04 23.36 8.00
N GLN A 124 8.20 23.07 7.41
CA GLN A 124 9.35 23.94 7.54
C GLN A 124 9.02 25.20 6.74
N ILE A 125 8.84 26.31 7.44
CA ILE A 125 8.75 27.63 6.82
C ILE A 125 10.16 27.91 6.31
N GLU A 126 10.36 27.87 4.98
CA GLU A 126 11.58 28.41 4.38
C GLU A 126 11.61 29.91 4.68
N VAL A 127 12.53 30.32 5.55
CA VAL A 127 12.92 31.71 5.66
C VAL A 127 13.77 31.98 4.43
N VAL A 128 13.20 32.68 3.46
CA VAL A 128 13.94 33.22 2.32
C VAL A 128 14.80 34.35 2.87
N GLU A 129 16.13 34.15 2.91
CA GLU A 129 17.12 35.24 3.08
C GLU A 129 17.47 35.87 1.73
#